data_AF-A0A1Y5TYR0-F1
#
_entry.id   AF-A0A1Y5TYR0-F1
#
_cell.length_a   1.000
_cell.length_b   1.000
_cell.length_c   1.000
_cell.angle_alpha   90.00
_cell.angle_beta   90.00
_cell.angle_gamma   90.00
#
_symmetry.space_group_name_H-M   'P 1'
#
loop_
_entity.id
_entity.type
_entity.pdbx_description
1 polymer ?
#
loop_
_entity_poly.entity_id
_entity_poly.type
_entity_poly.pdbx_seq_one_letter_code
_entity_poly.pdbx_strand_id
1 'polypeptide(L)'
;MRYTRPGSIQNAVREAYGAVGGLENASIDLGIGVSTLSYGTERSDHRPGGIGVNYLDSLGRIEPSAAAPIAKHFATLAGGVFQPVDLDGVTASDVYRIAKEFSDVLTKDAEAHSKSSIDPSDYTVKEAGEQLIELDELIAVAVSFRAALREKTEVAR
;
A
#
# COMPACT_ATOMS: atom_id res chain seq x y z
N MET A 1 6.98 -16.27 17.33
CA MET A 1 5.68 -15.54 17.35
C MET A 1 4.52 -16.52 17.21
N ARG A 2 3.38 -16.25 17.86
CA ARG A 2 2.18 -17.11 17.80
C ARG A 2 1.42 -16.96 16.47
N TYR A 3 0.61 -17.96 16.11
CA TYR A 3 -0.19 -17.96 14.89
C TYR A 3 -1.33 -16.94 14.99
N THR A 4 -1.41 -16.01 14.03
CA THR A 4 -2.48 -15.00 13.94
C THR A 4 -3.37 -15.28 12.73
N ARG A 5 -4.69 -15.08 12.88
CA ARG A 5 -5.64 -15.23 11.76
C ARG A 5 -5.31 -14.23 10.64
N PRO A 6 -5.13 -14.66 9.39
CA PRO A 6 -4.95 -13.74 8.26
C PRO A 6 -6.09 -12.70 8.20
N GLY A 7 -5.74 -11.45 7.88
CA GLY A 7 -6.70 -10.33 7.80
C GLY A 7 -7.16 -9.77 9.15
N SER A 8 -6.68 -10.30 10.29
CA SER A 8 -6.93 -9.68 11.60
C SER A 8 -5.96 -8.52 11.88
N ILE A 9 -6.35 -7.62 12.79
CA ILE A 9 -5.45 -6.54 13.26
C ILE A 9 -4.17 -7.10 13.89
N GLN A 10 -4.23 -8.24 14.59
CA GLN A 10 -3.05 -8.90 15.16
C GLN A 10 -2.07 -9.35 14.06
N ASN A 11 -2.59 -9.81 12.92
CA ASN A 11 -1.75 -10.15 11.78
C ASN A 11 -1.08 -8.90 11.19
N ALA A 12 -1.82 -7.79 11.07
CA ALA A 12 -1.28 -6.53 10.57
C ALA A 12 -0.17 -5.96 11.49
N VAL A 13 -0.37 -6.01 12.81
CA VAL A 13 0.66 -5.61 13.79
C VAL A 13 1.88 -6.52 13.72
N ARG A 14 1.68 -7.83 13.55
CA ARG A 14 2.78 -8.78 13.37
C ARG A 14 3.60 -8.48 12.11
N GLU A 15 2.93 -8.17 10.99
CA GLU A 15 3.58 -7.75 9.75
C GLU A 15 4.33 -6.42 9.91
N ALA A 16 3.77 -5.47 10.68
CA ALA A 16 4.46 -4.22 11.01
C ALA A 16 5.77 -4.46 11.77
N TYR A 17 5.78 -5.36 12.75
CA TYR A 17 7.04 -5.77 13.40
C TYR A 17 7.98 -6.50 12.45
N GLY A 18 7.44 -7.30 11.51
CA GLY A 18 8.23 -7.92 10.46
C GLY A 18 8.96 -6.91 9.58
N ALA A 19 8.33 -5.78 9.27
CA ALA A 19 8.91 -4.72 8.43
C ALA A 19 10.17 -4.09 9.06
N VAL A 20 10.25 -4.02 10.39
CA VAL A 20 11.45 -3.54 11.12
C VAL A 20 12.45 -4.66 11.43
N GLY A 21 12.26 -5.85 10.86
CA GLY A 21 13.16 -7.00 11.07
C GLY A 21 12.83 -7.87 12.29
N GLY A 22 11.66 -7.70 12.91
CA GLY A 22 11.15 -8.60 13.94
C GLY A 22 10.72 -7.91 15.22
N LEU A 23 10.27 -8.73 16.19
CA LEU A 23 9.76 -8.27 17.48
C LEU A 23 10.84 -7.59 18.32
N GLU A 24 12.06 -8.11 18.23
CA GLU A 24 13.23 -7.67 18.99
C GLU A 24 13.67 -6.27 18.53
N ASN A 25 13.68 -6.02 17.22
CA ASN A 25 14.00 -4.70 16.67
C ASN A 25 12.90 -3.68 17.01
N ALA A 26 11.62 -4.07 16.84
CA ALA A 26 10.50 -3.23 17.25
C ALA A 26 10.56 -2.85 18.75
N SER A 27 11.04 -3.77 19.59
CA SER A 27 11.22 -3.54 21.03
C SER A 27 12.30 -2.50 21.31
N ILE A 28 13.42 -2.55 20.58
CA ILE A 28 14.51 -1.58 20.66
C ILE A 28 14.02 -0.20 20.19
N ASP A 29 13.39 -0.13 19.02
CA ASP A 29 12.95 1.12 18.41
C ASP A 29 11.89 1.83 19.27
N LEU A 30 10.99 1.07 19.88
CA LEU A 30 9.91 1.62 20.71
C LEU A 30 10.31 1.83 22.18
N GLY A 31 11.48 1.35 22.61
CA GLY A 31 11.93 1.45 23.99
C GLY A 31 11.02 0.71 24.99
N ILE A 32 10.33 -0.34 24.56
CA ILE A 32 9.45 -1.16 25.41
C ILE A 32 9.81 -2.64 25.33
N GLY A 33 9.54 -3.39 26.39
CA GLY A 33 9.93 -4.81 26.46
C GLY A 33 9.23 -5.69 25.42
N VAL A 34 9.96 -6.69 24.91
CA VAL A 34 9.45 -7.74 24.00
C VAL A 34 8.20 -8.43 24.54
N SER A 35 8.12 -8.63 25.87
CA SER A 35 6.94 -9.20 26.53
C SER A 35 5.69 -8.33 26.34
N THR A 36 5.85 -7.00 26.40
CA THR A 36 4.76 -6.03 26.16
C THR A 36 4.28 -6.08 24.71
N LEU A 37 5.20 -6.16 23.74
CA LEU A 37 4.85 -6.27 22.32
C LEU A 37 4.16 -7.61 22.00
N SER A 38 4.72 -8.70 22.53
CA SER A 38 4.16 -10.05 22.37
C SER A 38 2.74 -10.12 22.94
N TYR A 39 2.56 -9.58 24.16
CA TYR A 39 1.27 -9.51 24.82
C TYR A 39 0.27 -8.62 24.07
N GLY A 40 0.72 -7.50 23.51
CA GLY A 40 -0.11 -6.59 22.70
C GLY A 40 -0.58 -7.18 21.35
N THR A 41 0.03 -8.28 20.89
CA THR A 41 -0.41 -9.04 19.71
C THR A 41 -1.29 -10.25 20.05
N GLU A 42 -1.53 -10.52 21.33
CA GLU A 42 -2.41 -11.59 21.78
C GLU A 42 -3.87 -11.15 21.73
N ARG A 43 -4.73 -12.03 21.22
CA ARG A 43 -6.18 -11.86 21.32
C ARG A 43 -6.65 -12.50 22.63
N SER A 44 -6.92 -11.68 23.63
CA SER A 44 -7.40 -12.13 24.95
C SER A 44 -8.77 -11.52 25.25
N ASP A 45 -9.74 -12.37 25.61
CA ASP A 45 -11.07 -11.93 26.03
C ASP A 45 -11.04 -11.27 27.43
N HIS A 46 -9.99 -11.53 28.21
CA HIS A 46 -9.86 -11.01 29.59
C HIS A 46 -9.26 -9.61 29.65
N ARG A 47 -8.54 -9.20 28.60
CA ARG A 47 -8.05 -7.83 28.40
C ARG A 47 -8.04 -7.53 26.90
N PRO A 48 -9.09 -6.87 26.37
CA PRO A 48 -9.20 -6.59 24.94
C PRO A 48 -8.19 -5.53 24.44
N GLY A 49 -7.32 -5.01 25.31
CA GLY A 49 -6.30 -4.03 24.97
C GLY A 49 -5.11 -4.69 24.27
N GLY A 50 -5.06 -4.58 22.95
CA GLY A 50 -3.85 -4.85 22.18
C GLY A 50 -2.77 -3.79 22.41
N ILE A 51 -1.75 -3.75 21.54
CA ILE A 51 -0.77 -2.65 21.56
C ILE A 51 -1.48 -1.30 21.34
N GLY A 52 -1.07 -0.28 22.11
CA GLY A 52 -1.63 1.06 21.98
C GLY A 52 -1.32 1.67 20.61
N VAL A 53 -2.30 2.39 20.03
CA VAL A 53 -2.17 3.04 18.71
C VAL A 53 -0.99 4.02 18.64
N ASN A 54 -0.62 4.63 19.77
CA ASN A 54 0.53 5.53 19.85
C ASN A 54 1.85 4.80 19.59
N TYR A 55 1.99 3.53 19.98
CA TYR A 55 3.20 2.77 19.65
C TYR A 55 3.28 2.45 18.16
N LEU A 56 2.13 2.23 17.51
CA LEU A 56 2.09 2.01 16.06
C LEU A 56 2.44 3.31 15.30
N ASP A 57 1.95 4.46 15.76
CA ASP A 57 2.35 5.78 15.24
C ASP A 57 3.85 6.00 15.41
N SER A 58 4.38 5.79 16.62
CA SER A 58 5.83 5.91 16.88
C SER A 58 6.66 4.99 16.01
N LEU A 59 6.27 3.72 15.86
CA LEU A 59 7.01 2.76 15.02
C LEU A 59 7.01 3.21 13.55
N GLY A 60 5.85 3.64 13.04
CA GLY A 60 5.72 4.13 11.66
C GLY A 60 6.48 5.43 11.40
N ARG A 61 6.71 6.27 12.42
CA ARG A 61 7.56 7.46 12.30
C ARG A 61 9.05 7.13 12.28
N ILE A 62 9.46 6.09 13.00
CA ILE A 62 10.85 5.60 13.02
C ILE A 62 11.16 4.87 11.72
N GLU A 63 10.27 3.94 11.33
CA GLU A 63 10.40 3.10 10.15
C GLU A 63 9.08 3.13 9.35
N PRO A 64 8.98 3.97 8.29
CA PRO A 64 7.76 4.13 7.50
C PRO A 64 7.20 2.82 6.92
N SER A 65 8.06 1.83 6.62
CA SER A 65 7.59 0.54 6.12
C SER A 65 6.71 -0.22 7.13
N ALA A 66 6.85 0.05 8.44
CA ALA A 66 5.99 -0.53 9.48
C ALA A 66 4.55 0.01 9.46
N ALA A 67 4.30 1.17 8.85
CA ALA A 67 2.95 1.73 8.73
C ALA A 67 2.11 1.04 7.64
N ALA A 68 2.77 0.51 6.59
CA ALA A 68 2.08 -0.05 5.43
C ALA A 68 1.13 -1.23 5.74
N PRO A 69 1.50 -2.23 6.57
CA PRO A 69 0.59 -3.32 6.93
C PRO A 69 -0.67 -2.85 7.65
N ILE A 70 -0.55 -1.83 8.51
CA ILE A 70 -1.68 -1.25 9.25
C ILE A 70 -2.60 -0.49 8.28
N ALA A 71 -2.03 0.34 7.40
CA ALA A 71 -2.79 1.07 6.39
C ALA A 71 -3.54 0.12 5.45
N LYS A 72 -2.87 -0.94 4.97
CA LYS A 72 -3.48 -1.99 4.13
C LYS A 72 -4.65 -2.68 4.81
N HIS A 73 -4.52 -3.01 6.10
CA HIS A 73 -5.59 -3.62 6.87
C HIS A 73 -6.84 -2.73 6.91
N PHE A 74 -6.69 -1.45 7.29
CA PHE A 74 -7.82 -0.54 7.38
C PHE A 74 -8.40 -0.14 6.02
N ALA A 75 -7.59 -0.04 4.97
CA ALA A 75 -8.07 0.16 3.61
C ALA A 75 -8.99 -1.01 3.19
N THR A 76 -8.57 -2.25 3.46
CA THR A 76 -9.37 -3.45 3.16
C THR A 76 -10.69 -3.44 3.92
N LEU A 77 -10.68 -3.08 5.21
CA LEU A 77 -11.92 -2.97 6.02
C LEU A 77 -12.88 -1.91 5.48
N ALA A 78 -12.38 -0.84 4.89
CA ALA A 78 -13.17 0.20 4.26
C ALA A 78 -13.68 -0.17 2.85
N GLY A 79 -13.39 -1.39 2.37
CA GLY A 79 -13.72 -1.81 1.01
C GLY A 79 -12.82 -1.21 -0.07
N GLY A 80 -11.67 -0.66 0.32
CA GLY A 80 -10.68 -0.06 -0.57
C GLY A 80 -9.41 -0.88 -0.73
N VAL A 81 -8.47 -0.33 -1.50
CA VAL A 81 -7.13 -0.89 -1.72
C VAL A 81 -6.10 0.10 -1.16
N PHE A 82 -5.05 -0.43 -0.55
CA PHE A 82 -3.87 0.36 -0.20
C PHE A 82 -2.79 0.14 -1.25
N GLN A 83 -2.44 1.21 -1.96
CA GLN A 83 -1.33 1.23 -2.90
C GLN A 83 -0.23 2.11 -2.30
N PRO A 84 0.89 1.53 -1.84
CA PRO A 84 2.04 2.33 -1.45
C PRO A 84 2.55 3.09 -2.68
N VAL A 85 2.92 4.34 -2.46
CA VAL A 85 3.36 5.23 -3.52
C VAL A 85 4.87 5.35 -3.41
N ASP A 86 5.58 4.85 -4.41
CA ASP A 86 6.99 5.12 -4.54
C ASP A 86 7.18 6.53 -5.12
N LEU A 87 7.92 7.36 -4.39
CA LEU A 87 8.24 8.73 -4.78
C LEU A 87 9.68 8.86 -5.26
N ASP A 88 10.47 7.78 -5.20
CA ASP A 88 11.87 7.83 -5.62
C ASP A 88 11.97 8.21 -7.11
N GLY A 89 12.67 9.30 -7.37
CA GLY A 89 12.85 9.85 -8.72
C GLY A 89 11.59 10.46 -9.35
N VAL A 90 10.48 10.58 -8.61
CA VAL A 90 9.26 11.24 -9.10
C VAL A 90 9.35 12.73 -8.84
N THR A 91 9.29 13.52 -9.91
CA THR A 91 9.25 14.97 -9.82
C THR A 91 7.85 15.50 -10.09
N ALA A 92 7.52 16.66 -9.51
CA ALA A 92 6.29 17.40 -9.84
C ALA A 92 6.26 17.94 -11.28
N SER A 93 7.28 17.62 -12.09
CA SER A 93 7.40 17.93 -13.52
C SER A 93 7.18 16.72 -14.44
N ASP A 94 6.95 15.51 -13.91
CA ASP A 94 6.83 14.26 -14.69
C ASP A 94 5.47 14.07 -15.38
N VAL A 95 4.88 15.15 -15.90
CA VAL A 95 3.65 15.11 -16.70
C VAL A 95 3.85 14.25 -17.96
N TYR A 96 5.08 14.20 -18.49
CA TYR A 96 5.43 13.33 -19.61
C TYR A 96 5.18 11.84 -19.32
N ARG A 97 5.50 11.36 -18.11
CA ARG A 97 5.25 9.96 -17.74
C ARG A 97 3.76 9.65 -17.71
N ILE A 98 2.94 10.56 -17.17
CA ILE A 98 1.47 10.42 -17.21
C ILE A 98 0.98 10.34 -18.66
N ALA A 99 1.45 11.26 -19.52
CA ALA A 99 1.04 11.30 -20.92
C ALA A 99 1.44 10.02 -21.67
N LYS A 100 2.62 9.46 -21.38
CA LYS A 100 3.06 8.18 -21.93
C LYS A 100 2.13 7.05 -21.51
N GLU A 101 1.94 6.81 -20.21
CA GLU A 101 1.12 5.68 -19.75
C GLU A 101 -0.35 5.84 -20.19
N PHE A 102 -0.86 7.08 -20.29
CA PHE A 102 -2.17 7.33 -20.85
C PHE A 102 -2.26 6.97 -22.34
N SER A 103 -1.20 7.21 -23.11
CA SER A 103 -1.13 6.83 -24.52
C SER A 103 -1.05 5.31 -24.68
N ASP A 104 -0.37 4.62 -23.77
CA ASP A 104 -0.25 3.16 -23.78
C ASP A 104 -1.62 2.51 -23.49
N VAL A 105 -2.37 3.01 -22.50
CA VAL A 105 -3.77 2.65 -22.22
C VAL A 105 -4.67 2.83 -23.45
N LEU A 106 -4.57 3.97 -24.14
CA LEU A 106 -5.36 4.25 -25.35
C LEU A 106 -4.96 3.36 -26.52
N THR A 107 -3.68 3.00 -26.63
CA THR A 107 -3.18 2.12 -27.69
C THR A 107 -3.75 0.72 -27.49
N LYS A 108 -3.74 0.19 -26.26
CA LYS A 108 -4.34 -1.11 -25.95
C LYS A 108 -5.86 -1.14 -26.13
N ASP A 109 -6.54 -0.07 -25.77
CA ASP A 109 -7.98 0.08 -26.04
C ASP A 109 -8.27 0.04 -27.55
N ALA A 110 -7.49 0.79 -28.34
CA ALA A 110 -7.64 0.82 -29.79
C ALA A 110 -7.32 -0.52 -30.44
N GLU A 111 -6.31 -1.25 -29.94
CA GLU A 111 -5.95 -2.61 -30.40
C GLU A 111 -7.10 -3.59 -30.13
N ALA A 112 -7.65 -3.59 -28.91
CA ALA A 112 -8.74 -4.48 -28.50
C ALA A 112 -10.05 -4.22 -29.28
N HIS A 113 -10.32 -2.97 -29.65
CA HIS A 113 -11.51 -2.62 -30.43
C HIS A 113 -11.24 -2.49 -31.94
N SER A 114 -10.08 -2.95 -32.39
CA SER A 114 -9.71 -2.97 -33.81
C SER A 114 -10.29 -4.18 -34.55
N LYS A 115 -10.26 -4.13 -35.89
CA LYS A 115 -10.64 -5.27 -36.74
C LYS A 115 -9.72 -6.49 -36.58
N SER A 116 -8.56 -6.34 -35.93
CA SER A 116 -7.65 -7.44 -35.63
C SER A 116 -7.99 -8.19 -34.34
N SER A 117 -8.89 -7.67 -33.51
CA SER A 117 -9.36 -8.37 -32.32
C SER A 117 -10.32 -9.51 -32.66
N ILE A 118 -10.35 -10.51 -31.77
CA ILE A 118 -11.29 -11.64 -31.82
C ILE A 118 -12.73 -11.16 -31.55
N ASP A 119 -12.90 -10.17 -30.67
CA ASP A 119 -14.19 -9.53 -30.41
C ASP A 119 -14.01 -8.00 -30.41
N PRO A 120 -14.13 -7.31 -31.55
CA PRO A 120 -13.94 -5.86 -31.59
C PRO A 120 -14.99 -5.05 -30.81
N SER A 121 -16.03 -5.69 -30.27
CA SER A 121 -17.11 -5.04 -29.53
C SER A 121 -16.99 -5.15 -28.00
N ASP A 122 -16.07 -5.96 -27.51
CA ASP A 122 -15.80 -6.14 -26.07
C ASP A 122 -14.37 -6.65 -25.87
N TYR A 123 -13.86 -6.62 -24.64
CA TYR A 123 -12.57 -7.23 -24.36
C TYR A 123 -12.67 -8.75 -24.29
N THR A 124 -11.75 -9.46 -24.96
CA THR A 124 -11.46 -10.84 -24.55
C THR A 124 -10.80 -10.85 -23.17
N VAL A 125 -10.83 -11.99 -22.47
CA VAL A 125 -10.17 -12.15 -21.16
C VAL A 125 -8.69 -11.77 -21.20
N LYS A 126 -8.01 -12.07 -22.31
CA LYS A 126 -6.60 -11.74 -22.49
C LYS A 126 -6.39 -10.23 -22.63
N GLU A 127 -7.15 -9.58 -23.51
CA GLU A 127 -7.04 -8.13 -23.74
C GLU A 127 -7.45 -7.34 -22.49
N ALA A 128 -8.48 -7.79 -21.76
CA ALA A 128 -8.84 -7.21 -20.47
C ALA A 128 -7.68 -7.30 -19.46
N GLY A 129 -6.98 -8.43 -19.41
CA GLY A 129 -5.79 -8.60 -18.57
C GLY A 129 -4.65 -7.67 -18.96
N GLU A 130 -4.39 -7.50 -20.26
CA GLU A 130 -3.39 -6.55 -20.76
C GLU A 130 -3.79 -5.09 -20.47
N GLN A 131 -5.06 -4.72 -20.68
CA GLN A 131 -5.58 -3.40 -20.38
C GLN A 131 -5.47 -3.06 -18.88
N LEU A 132 -5.73 -4.03 -18.00
CA LEU A 132 -5.60 -3.84 -16.56
C LEU A 132 -4.16 -3.51 -16.16
N ILE A 133 -3.16 -4.12 -16.80
CA ILE A 133 -1.74 -3.81 -16.54
C ILE A 133 -1.46 -2.34 -16.89
N GLU A 134 -1.83 -1.88 -18.09
CA GLU A 134 -1.62 -0.48 -18.50
C GLU A 134 -2.37 0.51 -17.60
N LEU A 135 -3.60 0.16 -17.19
CA LEU A 135 -4.38 0.98 -16.26
C LEU A 135 -3.72 1.07 -14.89
N ASP A 136 -3.19 -0.03 -14.36
CA ASP A 136 -2.49 -0.06 -13.09
C ASP A 136 -1.21 0.79 -13.13
N GLU A 137 -0.47 0.75 -14.25
CA GLU A 137 0.71 1.59 -14.47
C GLU A 137 0.36 3.07 -14.54
N LEU A 138 -0.69 3.45 -15.28
CA LEU A 138 -1.19 4.82 -15.32
C LEU A 138 -1.63 5.32 -13.94
N ILE A 139 -2.37 4.49 -13.19
CA ILE A 139 -2.82 4.83 -11.83
C ILE A 139 -1.61 5.04 -10.92
N ALA A 140 -0.60 4.16 -10.98
CA ALA A 140 0.61 4.31 -10.19
C ALA A 140 1.32 5.65 -10.46
N VAL A 141 1.53 6.00 -11.73
CA VAL A 141 2.18 7.27 -12.09
C VAL A 141 1.33 8.48 -11.68
N ALA A 142 0.02 8.44 -11.88
CA ALA A 142 -0.87 9.53 -11.49
C ALA A 142 -0.91 9.76 -9.97
N VAL A 143 -0.92 8.67 -9.19
CA VAL A 143 -0.90 8.73 -7.72
C VAL A 143 0.46 9.24 -7.22
N SER A 144 1.58 8.78 -7.78
CA SER A 144 2.92 9.30 -7.46
C SER A 144 3.05 10.79 -7.76
N PHE A 145 2.56 11.24 -8.93
CA PHE A 145 2.57 12.65 -9.27
C PHE A 145 1.73 13.50 -8.30
N ARG A 146 0.52 13.02 -7.93
CA ARG A 146 -0.32 13.69 -6.92
C ARG A 146 0.36 13.77 -5.56
N ALA A 147 1.05 12.71 -5.13
CA ALA A 147 1.76 12.68 -3.88
C ALA A 147 2.94 13.68 -3.87
N ALA A 148 3.71 13.78 -4.95
CA ALA A 148 4.77 14.78 -5.11
C ALA A 148 4.23 16.23 -5.05
N LEU A 149 3.05 16.49 -5.63
CA LEU A 149 2.38 17.78 -5.50
C LEU A 149 1.95 18.07 -4.06
N ARG A 150 1.41 17.06 -3.35
CA ARG A 150 0.99 17.21 -1.95
C ARG A 150 2.17 17.56 -1.05
N GLU A 151 3.29 16.86 -1.19
CA GLU A 151 4.51 17.13 -0.42
C GLU A 151 4.94 18.60 -0.57
N LYS A 152 4.95 19.13 -1.80
CA LYS A 152 5.25 20.55 -2.03
C LYS A 152 4.29 21.50 -1.33
N THR A 153 3.00 21.17 -1.28
CA THR A 153 2.00 22.02 -0.62
C THR A 153 2.03 21.92 0.91
N GLU A 154 2.52 20.81 1.46
CA GLU A 154 2.65 20.60 2.90
C GLU A 154 3.94 21.23 3.45
N VAL A 155 5.05 21.17 2.71
CA VAL A 155 6.31 21.85 3.06
C VAL A 155 6.19 23.38 2.99
N ALA A 156 5.26 23.90 2.18
CA ALA A 156 5.02 25.34 2.05
C ALA A 156 4.14 25.93 3.17
N ARG A 157 3.70 25.12 4.14
CA ARG A 157 2.90 25.53 5.32
C ARG A 157 3.74 25.48 6.59
#